data_AF-A0A6N2EL40-F1
#
_entry.id   AF-A0A6N2EL40-F1
#
_cell.length_a   1.000
_cell.length_b   1.000
_cell.length_c   1.000
_cell.angle_alpha   90.00
_cell.angle_beta   90.00
_cell.angle_gamma   90.00
#
_symmetry.space_group_name_H-M   'P 1'
#
loop_
_entity.id
_entity.type
_entity.pdbx_description
1 polymer ?
#
loop_
_entity_poly.entity_id
_entity_poly.type
_entity_poly.pdbx_seq_one_letter_code
_entity_poly.pdbx_strand_id
1 'polypeptide(L)'
;YKSERVHYVCPKPEHVETLMGGLIAAHRLIEQSAVHPVVHASIVGYAFVFVHPFEDGNGRIHRLLIHNILTRRGFAPPGVIFPVSAAMLRQPGAYDASLEAFSGPILGLVEYSIDDEGRMEVHNDADAWYRYPDMTAQTESLFGFVEQTIETELVEELAFLSNYDRVKQAMQEIVDMPDREIDLFIRYCLQNNGKLSQRKRQSRFAELADDEVDRLEAAVASGRWSEPVARDRGF
;
A
#
# COMPACT_ATOMS: atom_id res chain seq x y z
N TYR A 1 -35.46 -3.29 -3.70
CA TYR A 1 -34.38 -2.29 -3.60
C TYR A 1 -33.41 -2.75 -2.53
N LYS A 2 -32.19 -3.16 -2.90
CA LYS A 2 -31.13 -3.43 -1.92
C LYS A 2 -30.89 -2.09 -1.21
N SER A 3 -31.03 -2.05 0.11
CA SER A 3 -30.68 -0.86 0.87
C SER A 3 -29.20 -0.57 0.64
N GLU A 4 -28.88 0.52 -0.05
CA GLU A 4 -27.52 1.03 -0.05
C GLU A 4 -27.16 1.38 1.39
N ARG A 5 -26.19 0.65 1.94
CA ARG A 5 -25.72 0.89 3.30
C ARG A 5 -24.66 1.97 3.22
N VAL A 6 -24.93 3.13 3.79
CA VAL A 6 -23.92 4.18 3.95
C VAL A 6 -22.97 3.75 5.07
N HIS A 7 -21.70 3.55 4.75
CA HIS A 7 -20.67 3.14 5.71
C HIS A 7 -19.90 4.33 6.30
N TYR A 8 -20.04 5.51 5.69
CA TYR A 8 -19.35 6.71 6.10
C TYR A 8 -20.02 7.95 5.47
N VAL A 9 -20.10 9.03 6.24
CA VAL A 9 -20.55 10.35 5.80
C VAL A 9 -19.36 11.28 5.99
N CYS A 10 -18.95 12.02 4.96
CA CYS A 10 -17.84 12.97 5.06
C CYS A 10 -18.31 14.33 5.63
N PRO A 11 -17.38 15.22 6.03
CA PRO A 11 -17.73 16.58 6.43
C PRO A 11 -18.44 17.36 5.32
N LYS A 12 -19.19 18.39 5.72
CA LYS A 12 -19.77 19.35 4.77
C LYS A 12 -18.67 20.00 3.92
N PRO A 13 -18.89 20.24 2.61
CA PRO A 13 -17.90 20.85 1.73
C PRO A 13 -17.33 22.18 2.26
N GLU A 14 -18.17 22.99 2.91
CA GLU A 14 -17.79 24.28 3.52
C GLU A 14 -16.77 24.15 4.67
N HIS A 15 -16.66 22.98 5.30
CA HIS A 15 -15.70 22.73 6.38
C HIS A 15 -14.37 22.15 5.91
N VAL A 16 -14.31 21.61 4.67
CA VAL A 16 -13.13 20.91 4.14
C VAL A 16 -11.88 21.80 4.18
N GLU A 17 -11.99 23.05 3.74
CA GLU A 17 -10.85 23.98 3.73
C GLU A 17 -10.29 24.21 5.15
N THR A 18 -11.17 24.44 6.12
CA THR A 18 -10.77 24.68 7.51
C THR A 18 -10.17 23.42 8.15
N LEU A 19 -10.75 22.25 7.91
CA LEU A 19 -10.25 20.97 8.42
C LEU A 19 -8.88 20.63 7.83
N MET A 20 -8.69 20.82 6.52
CA MET A 20 -7.40 20.64 5.86
C MET A 20 -6.35 21.64 6.37
N GLY A 21 -6.73 22.89 6.61
CA GLY A 21 -5.86 23.89 7.24
C GLY A 21 -5.40 23.45 8.65
N GLY A 22 -6.34 22.94 9.46
CA GLY A 22 -6.06 22.37 10.78
C GLY A 22 -5.12 21.16 10.72
N LEU A 23 -5.36 20.25 9.77
CA LEU A 23 -4.52 19.08 9.54
C LEU A 23 -3.08 19.46 9.16
N ILE A 24 -2.90 20.44 8.27
CA ILE A 24 -1.57 20.93 7.88
C ILE A 24 -0.86 21.59 9.06
N ALA A 25 -1.58 22.38 9.88
CA ALA A 25 -1.02 22.97 11.09
C ALA A 25 -0.59 21.90 12.11
N ALA A 26 -1.43 20.91 12.36
CA ALA A 26 -1.13 19.77 13.23
C ALA A 26 0.10 18.98 12.72
N HIS A 27 0.15 18.68 11.42
CA HIS A 27 1.29 18.01 10.80
C HIS A 27 2.62 18.75 11.09
N ARG A 28 2.66 20.08 10.91
CA ARG A 28 3.86 20.89 11.15
C ARG A 28 4.31 20.87 12.62
N LEU A 29 3.34 20.93 13.54
CA LEU A 29 3.63 20.86 14.98
C LEU A 29 4.18 19.48 15.38
N ILE A 30 3.55 18.41 14.90
CA ILE A 30 3.97 17.03 15.19
C ILE A 30 5.35 16.75 14.57
N GLU A 31 5.62 17.27 13.36
CA GLU A 31 6.92 17.11 12.69
C GLU A 31 8.09 17.67 13.51
N GLN A 32 7.85 18.69 14.34
CA GLN A 32 8.86 19.30 15.21
C GLN A 32 8.91 18.68 16.61
N SER A 33 8.03 17.73 16.89
CA SER A 33 7.90 17.08 18.20
C SER A 33 8.60 15.72 18.27
N ALA A 34 8.70 15.20 19.50
CA ALA A 34 9.21 13.85 19.78
C ALA A 34 8.13 12.75 19.63
N VAL A 35 6.98 13.05 19.02
CA VAL A 35 5.93 12.05 18.75
C VAL A 35 6.46 10.96 17.83
N HIS A 36 6.07 9.72 18.12
CA HIS A 36 6.48 8.54 17.37
C HIS A 36 6.08 8.67 15.88
N PRO A 37 6.96 8.31 14.91
CA PRO A 37 6.67 8.42 13.48
C PRO A 37 5.36 7.76 13.03
N VAL A 38 5.05 6.58 13.58
CA VAL A 38 3.80 5.86 13.27
C VAL A 38 2.57 6.63 13.76
N VAL A 39 2.65 7.28 14.93
CA VAL A 39 1.57 8.12 15.44
C VAL A 39 1.40 9.37 14.57
N HIS A 40 2.51 9.97 14.11
CA HIS A 40 2.44 11.08 13.17
C HIS A 40 1.79 10.67 11.84
N ALA A 41 2.18 9.51 11.31
CA ALA A 41 1.64 8.96 10.07
C ALA A 41 0.15 8.60 10.21
N SER A 42 -0.27 8.03 11.35
CA SER A 42 -1.68 7.71 11.60
C SER A 42 -2.53 8.97 11.65
N ILE A 43 -2.13 9.97 12.43
CA ILE A 43 -2.85 11.24 12.55
C ILE A 43 -3.01 11.90 11.17
N VAL A 44 -1.92 12.03 10.41
CA VAL A 44 -1.98 12.71 9.09
C VAL A 44 -2.78 11.90 8.07
N GLY A 45 -2.50 10.61 7.97
CA GLY A 45 -3.14 9.72 7.00
C GLY A 45 -4.63 9.60 7.26
N TYR A 46 -5.04 9.21 8.48
CA TYR A 46 -6.44 8.96 8.79
C TYR A 46 -7.26 10.25 8.84
N ALA A 47 -6.75 11.35 9.40
CA ALA A 47 -7.47 12.61 9.35
C ALA A 47 -7.72 13.05 7.89
N PHE A 48 -6.74 12.87 6.99
CA PHE A 48 -6.94 13.17 5.57
C PHE A 48 -8.08 12.35 4.95
N VAL A 49 -8.10 11.02 5.16
CA VAL A 49 -9.12 10.16 4.54
C VAL A 49 -10.51 10.40 5.14
N PHE A 50 -10.57 10.82 6.40
CA PHE A 50 -11.79 11.24 7.09
C PHE A 50 -12.21 12.68 6.82
N VAL A 51 -11.38 13.52 6.20
CA VAL A 51 -11.84 14.80 5.66
C VAL A 51 -12.37 14.61 4.24
N HIS A 52 -11.81 13.64 3.51
CA HIS A 52 -12.24 13.26 2.15
C HIS A 52 -12.32 14.46 1.17
N PRO A 53 -11.23 15.24 1.01
CA PRO A 53 -11.29 16.54 0.32
C PRO A 53 -11.47 16.47 -1.21
N PHE A 54 -11.33 15.29 -1.83
CA PHE A 54 -11.44 15.11 -3.27
C PHE A 54 -12.62 14.20 -3.65
N GLU A 55 -13.09 14.27 -4.88
CA GLU A 55 -14.14 13.38 -5.40
C GLU A 55 -13.65 11.93 -5.56
N ASP A 56 -12.37 11.74 -5.92
CA ASP A 56 -11.71 10.44 -6.03
C ASP A 56 -10.23 10.56 -5.61
N GLY A 57 -9.62 9.44 -5.24
CA GLY A 57 -8.20 9.34 -4.95
C GLY A 57 -7.84 9.43 -3.47
N ASN A 58 -8.79 9.71 -2.58
CA ASN A 58 -8.53 9.90 -1.15
C ASN A 58 -7.83 8.67 -0.53
N GLY A 59 -8.27 7.45 -0.84
CA GLY A 59 -7.61 6.24 -0.35
C GLY A 59 -6.18 6.05 -0.87
N ARG A 60 -5.87 6.49 -2.10
CA ARG A 60 -4.51 6.46 -2.66
C ARG A 60 -3.61 7.47 -1.97
N ILE A 61 -4.11 8.69 -1.78
CA ILE A 61 -3.39 9.77 -1.10
C ILE A 61 -3.18 9.45 0.38
N HIS A 62 -4.18 8.86 1.06
CA HIS A 62 -4.06 8.37 2.44
C HIS A 62 -2.84 7.45 2.63
N ARG A 63 -2.73 6.41 1.79
CA ARG A 63 -1.61 5.45 1.85
C ARG A 63 -0.28 6.12 1.51
N LEU A 64 -0.28 7.01 0.52
CA LEU A 64 0.89 7.80 0.14
C LEU A 64 1.36 8.69 1.30
N LEU A 65 0.45 9.35 2.01
CA LEU A 65 0.77 10.20 3.16
C LEU A 65 1.37 9.39 4.31
N ILE A 66 0.79 8.23 4.63
CA ILE A 66 1.36 7.32 5.64
C ILE A 66 2.81 6.98 5.29
N HIS A 67 3.05 6.49 4.07
CA HIS A 67 4.38 6.15 3.61
C HIS A 67 5.32 7.37 3.62
N ASN A 68 4.85 8.53 3.15
CA ASN A 68 5.63 9.76 3.11
C ASN A 68 6.07 10.20 4.51
N ILE A 69 5.18 10.18 5.50
CA ILE A 69 5.52 10.58 6.87
C ILE A 69 6.53 9.61 7.48
N LEU A 70 6.33 8.29 7.33
CA LEU A 70 7.29 7.30 7.84
C LEU A 70 8.69 7.51 7.23
N THR A 71 8.76 7.75 5.92
CA THR A 71 10.02 8.04 5.21
C THR A 71 10.65 9.36 5.67
N ARG A 72 9.87 10.45 5.74
CA ARG A 72 10.36 11.78 6.19
C ARG A 72 10.87 11.75 7.63
N ARG A 73 10.26 10.93 8.48
CA ARG A 73 10.64 10.77 9.89
C ARG A 73 11.76 9.75 10.10
N GLY A 74 12.32 9.18 9.03
CA GLY A 74 13.43 8.22 9.10
C GLY A 74 13.06 6.92 9.81
N PHE A 75 11.79 6.48 9.70
CA PHE A 75 11.33 5.25 10.35
C PHE A 75 12.02 4.01 9.79
N ALA A 76 12.23 3.97 8.48
CA ALA A 76 12.99 2.92 7.80
C ALA A 76 14.41 3.42 7.46
N PRO A 77 15.39 2.50 7.36
CA PRO A 77 16.74 2.85 6.94
C PRO A 77 16.76 3.55 5.57
N PRO A 78 17.72 4.47 5.32
CA PRO A 78 17.86 5.10 4.02
C PRO A 78 17.98 4.08 2.89
N GLY A 79 17.21 4.28 1.82
CA GLY A 79 17.21 3.38 0.65
C GLY A 79 16.31 2.15 0.77
N VAL A 80 15.69 1.92 1.94
CA VAL A 80 14.70 0.85 2.12
C VAL A 80 13.31 1.41 1.88
N ILE A 81 12.57 0.82 0.94
CA ILE A 81 11.14 1.08 0.79
C ILE A 81 10.44 0.29 1.89
N PHE A 82 9.69 0.98 2.75
CA PHE A 82 8.88 0.33 3.79
C PHE A 82 7.46 0.05 3.25
N PRO A 83 7.12 -1.21 2.91
CA PRO A 83 5.92 -1.53 2.14
C PRO A 83 4.66 -1.63 3.02
N VAL A 84 4.44 -0.67 3.92
CA VAL A 84 3.29 -0.68 4.85
C VAL A 84 1.94 -0.76 4.12
N SER A 85 1.85 -0.14 2.94
CA SER A 85 0.64 -0.22 2.11
C SER A 85 0.34 -1.64 1.62
N ALA A 86 1.36 -2.48 1.41
CA ALA A 86 1.15 -3.89 1.04
C ALA A 86 0.56 -4.68 2.22
N ALA A 87 1.07 -4.45 3.44
CA ALA A 87 0.50 -5.07 4.65
C ALA A 87 -0.97 -4.66 4.87
N MET A 88 -1.30 -3.38 4.65
CA MET A 88 -2.69 -2.90 4.70
C MET A 88 -3.57 -3.60 3.64
N LEU A 89 -3.06 -3.79 2.42
CA LEU A 89 -3.80 -4.45 1.33
C LEU A 89 -4.01 -5.95 1.57
N ARG A 90 -3.09 -6.63 2.27
CA ARG A 90 -3.23 -8.05 2.63
C ARG A 90 -4.18 -8.28 3.79
N GLN A 91 -4.49 -7.25 4.57
CA GLN A 91 -5.40 -7.30 5.70
C GLN A 91 -6.61 -6.37 5.52
N PRO A 92 -7.44 -6.58 4.48
CA PRO A 92 -8.55 -5.69 4.17
C PRO A 92 -9.54 -5.58 5.34
N GLY A 93 -9.80 -6.68 6.06
CA GLY A 93 -10.69 -6.66 7.22
C GLY A 93 -10.18 -5.79 8.39
N ALA A 94 -8.89 -5.82 8.69
CA ALA A 94 -8.31 -4.97 9.72
C ALA A 94 -8.27 -3.50 9.26
N TYR A 95 -8.02 -3.26 7.97
CA TYR A 95 -8.05 -1.92 7.40
C TYR A 95 -9.45 -1.32 7.44
N ASP A 96 -10.47 -2.07 7.02
CA ASP A 96 -11.86 -1.64 7.07
C ASP A 96 -12.30 -1.40 8.52
N ALA A 97 -11.94 -2.30 9.45
CA ALA A 97 -12.23 -2.11 10.87
C ALA A 97 -11.59 -0.83 11.44
N SER A 98 -10.39 -0.47 11.00
CA SER A 98 -9.73 0.78 11.42
C SER A 98 -10.47 2.03 10.94
N LEU A 99 -11.12 1.98 9.77
CA LEU A 99 -11.94 3.07 9.25
C LEU A 99 -13.31 3.09 9.94
N GLU A 100 -13.93 1.92 10.13
CA GLU A 100 -15.23 1.76 10.80
C GLU A 100 -15.19 2.14 12.28
N ALA A 101 -14.04 1.99 12.95
CA ALA A 101 -13.86 2.44 14.33
C ALA A 101 -14.09 3.96 14.49
N PHE A 102 -13.85 4.74 13.42
CA PHE A 102 -14.18 6.17 13.38
C PHE A 102 -15.56 6.43 12.79
N SER A 103 -15.90 5.81 11.65
CA SER A 103 -17.14 6.13 10.94
C SER A 103 -18.40 5.61 11.64
N GLY A 104 -18.33 4.46 12.33
CA GLY A 104 -19.46 3.83 12.99
C GLY A 104 -20.15 4.74 14.02
N PRO A 105 -19.42 5.30 15.01
CA PRO A 105 -19.98 6.26 15.95
C PRO A 105 -20.57 7.50 15.28
N ILE A 106 -19.89 8.03 14.24
CA ILE A 106 -20.33 9.23 13.51
C ILE A 106 -21.64 8.99 12.78
N LEU A 107 -21.85 7.82 12.17
CA LEU A 107 -23.10 7.50 11.47
C LEU A 107 -24.33 7.58 12.39
N GLY A 108 -24.18 7.30 13.69
CA GLY A 108 -25.26 7.45 14.67
C GLY A 108 -25.55 8.89 15.09
N LEU A 109 -24.66 9.83 14.73
CA LEU A 109 -24.73 11.23 15.14
C LEU A 109 -25.02 12.17 13.97
N VAL A 110 -24.73 11.76 12.73
CA VAL A 110 -24.92 12.59 11.54
C VAL A 110 -26.34 12.39 10.99
N GLU A 111 -27.07 13.49 10.87
CA GLU A 111 -28.35 13.55 10.19
C GLU A 111 -28.09 13.86 8.72
N TYR A 112 -28.42 12.93 7.82
CA TYR A 112 -28.20 13.11 6.39
C TYR A 112 -29.39 12.61 5.55
N SER A 113 -29.52 13.15 4.34
CA SER A 113 -30.40 12.63 3.29
C SER A 113 -29.60 12.36 2.02
N ILE A 114 -30.10 11.44 1.20
CA ILE A 114 -29.57 11.17 -0.14
C ILE A 114 -30.72 11.42 -1.12
N ASP A 115 -30.49 12.26 -2.14
CA ASP A 115 -31.48 12.54 -3.18
C ASP A 115 -31.51 11.46 -4.28
N ASP A 116 -32.44 11.60 -5.23
CA ASP A 116 -32.65 10.62 -6.33
C ASP A 116 -31.42 10.49 -7.26
N GLU A 117 -30.51 11.46 -7.24
CA GLU A 117 -29.24 11.43 -7.97
C GLU A 117 -28.07 10.90 -7.12
N GLY A 118 -28.32 10.46 -5.89
CA GLY A 118 -27.31 9.91 -4.99
C GLY A 118 -26.46 10.97 -4.28
N ARG A 119 -26.84 12.26 -4.32
CA ARG A 119 -26.11 13.32 -3.62
C ARG A 119 -26.51 13.33 -2.16
N MET A 120 -25.50 13.32 -1.30
CA MET A 120 -25.67 13.36 0.14
C MET A 120 -25.67 14.81 0.65
N GLU A 121 -26.66 15.14 1.49
CA GLU A 121 -26.74 16.39 2.23
C GLU A 121 -26.75 16.11 3.73
N VAL A 122 -25.91 16.82 4.47
CA VAL A 122 -25.79 16.70 5.94
C VAL A 122 -26.53 17.86 6.60
N HIS A 123 -27.46 17.56 7.50
CA HIS A 123 -28.41 18.52 8.07
C HIS A 123 -27.92 19.13 9.38
N ASN A 124 -27.16 18.39 10.18
CA ASN A 124 -26.65 18.86 11.46
C ASN A 124 -25.15 19.23 11.39
N ASP A 125 -24.66 19.89 12.44
CA ASP A 125 -23.24 20.19 12.56
C ASP A 125 -22.53 19.08 13.33
N ALA A 126 -21.61 18.40 12.65
CA ALA A 126 -20.81 17.31 13.18
C ALA A 126 -19.30 17.57 13.02
N ASP A 127 -18.91 18.82 12.73
CA ASP A 127 -17.54 19.22 12.43
C ASP A 127 -16.54 18.88 13.56
N ALA A 128 -16.97 19.00 14.82
CA ALA A 128 -16.15 18.80 16.01
C ALA A 128 -15.51 17.39 16.04
N TRP A 129 -16.22 16.39 15.52
CA TRP A 129 -15.75 15.00 15.45
C TRP A 129 -14.60 14.80 14.45
N TYR A 130 -14.55 15.64 13.40
CA TYR A 130 -13.46 15.65 12.45
C TYR A 130 -12.31 16.54 12.89
N ARG A 131 -12.60 17.53 13.74
CA ARG A 131 -11.61 18.50 14.23
C ARG A 131 -10.77 17.95 15.38
N TYR A 132 -11.37 17.17 16.27
CA TYR A 132 -10.71 16.58 17.44
C TYR A 132 -10.97 15.07 17.54
N PRO A 133 -10.62 14.29 16.51
CA PRO A 133 -10.87 12.86 16.49
C PRO A 133 -9.98 12.14 17.51
N ASP A 134 -10.55 11.18 18.24
CA ASP A 134 -9.75 10.15 18.92
C ASP A 134 -9.23 9.18 17.85
N MET A 135 -7.90 9.16 17.68
CA MET A 135 -7.20 8.36 16.67
C MET A 135 -6.55 7.12 17.26
N THR A 136 -6.94 6.69 18.46
CA THR A 136 -6.32 5.55 19.17
C THR A 136 -6.44 4.27 18.34
N ALA A 137 -7.65 3.89 17.92
CA ALA A 137 -7.89 2.67 17.15
C ALA A 137 -7.14 2.66 15.80
N GLN A 138 -7.09 3.80 15.13
CA GLN A 138 -6.37 3.97 13.85
C GLN A 138 -4.85 3.86 14.05
N THR A 139 -4.35 4.38 15.16
CA THR A 139 -2.94 4.32 15.53
C THR A 139 -2.53 2.88 15.88
N GLU A 140 -3.32 2.19 16.70
CA GLU A 140 -3.12 0.76 17.02
C GLU A 140 -3.15 -0.11 15.76
N SER A 141 -4.11 0.14 14.86
CA SER A 141 -4.20 -0.56 13.57
C SER A 141 -2.95 -0.34 12.72
N LEU A 142 -2.46 0.90 12.64
CA LEU A 142 -1.25 1.20 11.88
C LEU A 142 0.00 0.54 12.49
N PHE A 143 0.09 0.46 13.82
CA PHE A 143 1.14 -0.32 14.47
C PHE A 143 1.07 -1.81 14.10
N GLY A 144 -0.14 -2.39 14.06
CA GLY A 144 -0.32 -3.76 13.58
C GLY A 144 0.12 -3.97 12.13
N PHE A 145 -0.17 -3.02 11.24
CA PHE A 145 0.33 -3.08 9.86
C PHE A 145 1.85 -2.93 9.79
N VAL A 146 2.45 -2.08 10.63
CA VAL A 146 3.89 -1.90 10.73
C VAL A 146 4.58 -3.18 11.22
N GLU A 147 4.03 -3.81 12.26
CA GLU A 147 4.51 -5.10 12.78
C GLU A 147 4.47 -6.17 11.69
N GLN A 148 3.32 -6.35 11.03
CA GLN A 148 3.19 -7.28 9.90
C GLN A 148 4.20 -6.98 8.77
N THR A 149 4.43 -5.68 8.49
CA THR A 149 5.40 -5.27 7.47
C THR A 149 6.81 -5.73 7.84
N ILE A 150 7.19 -5.60 9.11
CA ILE A 150 8.51 -5.98 9.61
C ILE A 150 8.66 -7.50 9.66
N GLU A 151 7.67 -8.20 10.19
CA GLU A 151 7.77 -9.64 10.46
C GLU A 151 7.56 -10.50 9.22
N THR A 152 6.77 -10.03 8.25
CA THR A 152 6.41 -10.81 7.07
C THR A 152 6.87 -10.13 5.79
N GLU A 153 6.37 -8.94 5.47
CA GLU A 153 6.59 -8.34 4.13
C GLU A 153 8.08 -8.09 3.84
N LEU A 154 8.81 -7.50 4.78
CA LEU A 154 10.24 -7.23 4.61
C LEU A 154 11.06 -8.52 4.60
N VAL A 155 10.69 -9.53 5.39
CA VAL A 155 11.37 -10.83 5.41
C VAL A 155 11.19 -11.55 4.07
N GLU A 156 9.95 -11.57 3.55
CA GLU A 156 9.63 -12.14 2.24
C GLU A 156 10.34 -11.41 1.10
N GLU A 157 10.41 -10.07 1.14
CA GLU A 157 11.10 -9.26 0.14
C GLU A 157 12.63 -9.48 0.17
N LEU A 158 13.24 -9.52 1.35
CA LEU A 158 14.67 -9.81 1.49
C LEU A 158 15.00 -11.23 1.01
N ALA A 159 14.17 -12.22 1.35
CA ALA A 159 14.33 -13.57 0.86
C ALA A 159 14.19 -13.63 -0.67
N PHE A 160 13.24 -12.90 -1.25
CA PHE A 160 13.07 -12.81 -2.70
C PHE A 160 14.31 -12.22 -3.37
N LEU A 161 14.82 -11.09 -2.89
CA LEU A 161 16.00 -10.42 -3.44
C LEU A 161 17.25 -11.31 -3.33
N SER A 162 17.48 -11.95 -2.20
CA SER A 162 18.61 -12.88 -2.02
C SER A 162 18.53 -14.09 -2.96
N ASN A 163 17.34 -14.66 -3.14
CA ASN A 163 17.14 -15.74 -4.12
C ASN A 163 17.33 -15.26 -5.56
N TYR A 164 16.88 -14.04 -5.87
CA TYR A 164 17.04 -13.43 -7.18
C TYR A 164 18.52 -13.29 -7.55
N ASP A 165 19.32 -12.72 -6.66
CA ASP A 165 20.77 -12.56 -6.88
C ASP A 165 21.46 -13.91 -7.07
N ARG A 166 21.10 -14.93 -6.28
CA ARG A 166 21.64 -16.29 -6.42
C ARG A 166 21.29 -16.92 -7.77
N VAL A 167 20.04 -16.80 -8.21
CA VAL A 167 19.61 -17.34 -9.51
C VAL A 167 20.30 -16.60 -10.65
N LYS A 168 20.40 -15.27 -10.56
CA LYS A 168 21.12 -14.47 -11.54
C LYS A 168 22.57 -14.91 -11.69
N GLN A 169 23.28 -15.11 -10.58
CA GLN A 169 24.65 -15.62 -10.58
C GLN A 169 24.75 -17.01 -11.22
N ALA A 170 23.84 -17.93 -10.88
CA ALA A 170 23.81 -19.27 -11.48
C ALA A 170 23.54 -19.24 -12.99
N MET A 171 22.70 -18.31 -13.46
CA MET A 171 22.43 -18.13 -14.89
C MET A 171 23.64 -17.57 -15.65
N GLN A 172 24.40 -16.64 -15.04
CA GLN A 172 25.66 -16.13 -15.60
C GLN A 172 26.73 -17.22 -15.75
N GLU A 173 26.69 -18.29 -14.95
CA GLU A 173 27.56 -19.46 -15.10
C GLU A 173 27.11 -20.41 -16.22
N ILE A 174 25.85 -20.32 -16.66
CA ILE A 174 25.29 -21.18 -17.71
C ILE A 174 25.54 -20.56 -19.09
N VAL A 175 25.28 -19.26 -19.24
CA VAL A 175 25.35 -18.56 -20.53
C VAL A 175 25.94 -17.16 -20.35
N ASP A 176 26.77 -16.74 -21.30
CA ASP A 176 27.25 -15.37 -21.38
C ASP A 176 26.18 -14.49 -22.03
N MET A 177 25.45 -13.74 -21.21
CA MET A 177 24.42 -12.82 -21.67
C MET A 177 24.33 -11.58 -20.77
N PRO A 178 23.91 -10.42 -21.31
CA PRO A 178 23.78 -9.20 -20.51
C PRO A 178 22.81 -9.37 -19.34
N ASP A 179 23.14 -8.78 -18.18
CA ASP A 179 22.29 -8.76 -16.98
C ASP A 179 20.83 -8.44 -17.24
N ARG A 180 20.57 -7.47 -18.12
CA ARG A 180 19.21 -7.07 -18.49
C ARG A 180 18.40 -8.20 -19.13
N GLU A 181 19.02 -9.06 -19.93
CA GLU A 181 18.35 -10.20 -20.56
C GLU A 181 18.13 -11.33 -19.53
N ILE A 182 19.05 -11.54 -18.58
CA ILE A 182 18.85 -12.45 -17.45
C ILE A 182 17.66 -11.98 -16.61
N ASP A 183 17.63 -10.70 -16.26
CA ASP A 183 16.56 -10.11 -15.46
C ASP A 183 15.18 -10.21 -16.16
N LEU A 184 15.17 -10.15 -17.50
CA LEU A 184 13.98 -10.37 -18.32
C LEU A 184 13.57 -11.85 -18.35
N PHE A 185 14.53 -12.76 -18.49
CA PHE A 185 14.28 -14.19 -18.49
C PHE A 185 13.67 -14.65 -17.16
N ILE A 186 14.26 -14.27 -16.02
CA ILE A 186 13.73 -14.57 -14.69
C ILE A 186 12.30 -14.05 -14.56
N ARG A 187 12.03 -12.79 -14.95
CA ARG A 187 10.68 -12.22 -14.89
C ARG A 187 9.66 -13.01 -15.72
N TYR A 188 10.00 -13.39 -16.95
CA TYR A 188 9.07 -14.15 -17.79
C TYR A 188 8.79 -15.55 -17.25
N CYS A 189 9.79 -16.22 -16.68
CA CYS A 189 9.60 -17.49 -16.01
C CYS A 189 8.71 -17.35 -14.78
N LEU A 190 8.96 -16.35 -13.92
CA LEU A 190 8.11 -16.10 -12.73
C LEU A 190 6.66 -15.79 -13.10
N GLN A 191 6.41 -15.12 -14.22
CA GLN A 191 5.06 -14.85 -14.74
C GLN A 191 4.37 -16.09 -15.33
N ASN A 192 5.11 -17.16 -15.60
CA ASN A 192 4.63 -18.34 -16.32
C ASN A 192 5.11 -19.65 -15.65
N ASN A 193 4.87 -19.78 -14.33
CA ASN A 193 5.10 -20.98 -13.54
C ASN A 193 6.52 -21.58 -13.68
N GLY A 194 7.52 -20.72 -13.72
CA GLY A 194 8.94 -21.09 -13.82
C GLY A 194 9.43 -21.36 -15.24
N LYS A 195 8.57 -21.22 -16.28
CA LYS A 195 8.92 -21.54 -17.67
C LYS A 195 8.77 -20.37 -18.62
N LEU A 196 9.56 -20.36 -19.68
CA LEU A 196 9.42 -19.39 -20.75
C LEU A 196 8.27 -19.79 -21.68
N SER A 197 7.41 -18.85 -22.06
CA SER A 197 6.40 -19.14 -23.10
C SER A 197 7.06 -19.31 -24.47
N GLN A 198 6.50 -20.18 -25.32
CA GLN A 198 7.03 -20.44 -26.68
C GLN A 198 7.18 -19.15 -27.50
N ARG A 199 6.24 -18.21 -27.35
CA ARG A 199 6.32 -16.90 -28.01
C ARG A 199 7.52 -16.08 -27.53
N LYS A 200 7.81 -16.05 -26.22
CA LYS A 200 8.95 -15.31 -25.66
C LYS A 200 10.27 -15.98 -26.00
N ARG A 201 10.30 -17.32 -26.02
CA ARG A 201 11.43 -18.13 -26.53
C ARG A 201 11.82 -17.69 -27.94
N GLN A 202 10.86 -17.69 -28.86
CA GLN A 202 11.10 -17.37 -30.28
C GLN A 202 11.36 -15.88 -30.55
N SER A 203 10.74 -14.97 -29.79
CA SER A 203 10.85 -13.54 -30.08
C SER A 203 12.03 -12.84 -29.42
N ARG A 204 12.54 -13.35 -28.29
CA ARG A 204 13.56 -12.66 -27.50
C ARG A 204 14.81 -13.50 -27.22
N PHE A 205 14.64 -14.81 -27.09
CA PHE A 205 15.71 -15.71 -26.67
C PHE A 205 16.03 -16.76 -27.73
N ALA A 206 15.74 -16.52 -29.01
CA ALA A 206 15.87 -17.52 -30.08
C ALA A 206 17.32 -18.01 -30.29
N GLU A 207 18.30 -17.22 -29.87
CA GLU A 207 19.73 -17.52 -30.00
C GLU A 207 20.22 -18.55 -28.98
N LEU A 208 19.50 -18.75 -27.87
CA LEU A 208 19.85 -19.78 -26.88
C LEU A 208 19.59 -21.18 -27.43
N ALA A 209 20.44 -22.14 -27.12
CA ALA A 209 20.18 -23.55 -27.39
C ALA A 209 19.10 -24.11 -26.45
N ASP A 210 18.45 -25.21 -26.84
CA ASP A 210 17.36 -25.78 -26.03
C ASP A 210 17.87 -26.28 -24.67
N ASP A 211 19.08 -26.84 -24.61
CA ASP A 211 19.71 -27.26 -23.36
C ASP A 211 20.09 -26.09 -22.45
N GLU A 212 20.49 -24.95 -23.02
CA GLU A 212 20.72 -23.72 -22.26
C GLU A 212 19.42 -23.23 -21.64
N VAL A 213 18.32 -23.20 -22.39
CA VAL A 213 17.02 -22.78 -21.87
C VAL A 213 16.53 -23.72 -20.77
N ASP A 214 16.65 -25.04 -20.94
CA ASP A 214 16.28 -25.99 -19.90
C ASP A 214 17.08 -25.78 -18.61
N ARG A 215 18.39 -25.50 -18.72
CA ARG A 215 19.26 -25.20 -17.57
C ARG A 215 18.92 -23.86 -16.91
N LEU A 216 18.58 -22.84 -17.70
CA LEU A 216 18.15 -21.53 -17.18
C LEU A 216 16.79 -21.64 -16.49
N GLU A 217 15.83 -22.36 -17.05
CA GLU A 217 14.54 -22.65 -16.41
C GLU A 217 14.74 -23.43 -15.11
N ALA A 218 15.64 -24.42 -15.09
CA ALA A 218 15.99 -25.15 -13.88
C ALA A 218 16.67 -24.25 -12.82
N ALA A 219 17.54 -23.33 -13.22
CA ALA A 219 18.14 -22.35 -12.33
C ALA A 219 17.06 -21.45 -11.71
N VAL A 220 16.11 -20.95 -12.51
CA VAL A 220 14.95 -20.19 -12.00
C VAL A 220 14.10 -21.05 -11.06
N ALA A 221 13.79 -22.30 -11.41
CA ALA A 221 12.99 -23.19 -10.56
C ALA A 221 13.67 -23.54 -9.23
N SER A 222 15.01 -23.47 -9.16
CA SER A 222 15.78 -23.66 -7.92
C SER A 222 15.66 -22.47 -6.94
N GLY A 223 15.24 -21.30 -7.44
CA GLY A 223 14.91 -20.16 -6.60
C GLY A 223 13.71 -20.50 -5.72
N ARG A 224 13.87 -20.39 -4.39
CA ARG A 224 12.76 -20.55 -3.45
C ARG A 224 11.96 -19.26 -3.40
N TRP A 225 11.18 -19.01 -4.43
CA TRP A 225 10.42 -17.77 -4.57
C TRP A 225 9.31 -17.71 -3.51
N SER A 226 9.38 -16.71 -2.63
CA SER A 226 8.20 -16.20 -1.93
C SER A 226 7.26 -15.56 -2.96
N GLU A 227 5.94 -15.63 -2.75
CA GLU A 227 5.02 -14.83 -3.55
C GLU A 227 5.43 -13.34 -3.42
N PRO A 228 5.66 -12.63 -4.53
CA PRO A 228 6.14 -11.27 -4.44
C PRO A 228 5.11 -10.38 -3.74
N VAL A 229 5.58 -9.54 -2.82
CA VAL A 229 4.85 -8.35 -2.31
C VAL A 229 4.23 -7.67 -3.52
N ALA A 230 2.90 -7.52 -3.52
CA ALA A 230 2.09 -7.11 -4.67
C ALA A 230 2.71 -5.95 -5.48
N ARG A 231 3.57 -6.27 -6.46
CA ARG A 231 4.14 -5.32 -7.43
C ARG A 231 3.24 -5.16 -8.66
N ASP A 232 2.06 -5.80 -8.66
CA ASP A 232 1.16 -5.96 -9.82
C ASP A 232 -0.12 -5.11 -9.79
N ARG A 233 -0.20 -4.07 -8.96
CA ARG A 233 -1.24 -3.04 -9.11
C ARG A 233 -0.60 -1.68 -9.01
N GLY A 234 -0.57 -0.97 -10.14
CA GLY A 234 0.20 0.25 -10.36
C GLY A 234 0.14 1.25 -9.20
N PHE A 235 1.32 1.75 -8.85
CA PHE A 235 1.48 3.09 -8.32
C PHE A 235 1.14 4.11 -9.41
#